data_AF-A0A4R6FCW2-F1
#
_entry.id   AF-A0A4R6FCW2-F1
#
_cell.length_a   1.000
_cell.length_b   1.000
_cell.length_c   1.000
_cell.angle_alpha   90.00
_cell.angle_beta   90.00
_cell.angle_gamma   90.00
#
_symmetry.space_group_name_H-M   'P 1'
#
loop_
_entity.id
_entity.type
_entity.pdbx_description
1 polymer ?
#
loop_
_entity_poly.entity_id
_entity_poly.type
_entity_poly.pdbx_seq_one_letter_code
_entity_poly.pdbx_strand_id
1 'polypeptide(L)'
;MKKYVFTYLILFIIISCSTTKSKKELLGNWYYSENGMIDSQFRFYKDSLVMVDGNGWKRKLMWKLDADSIYSLYTDKPGPAYKYKLDEDNQILELLIIPYDSTKVLKFIKAKNGNTFFFNEILGLDIDLPTYKTQLNRSEILKMKIGHNGIYNIYVGYVDNNLVVKTDSSPDLENLKSEVDEYIENLRDELKRHTKFNLIADKSISKYEIDSIKNIMKETSIKQIYRTYKKRHIYDVDTVWVQVKE
;
A
#
# COMPACT_ATOMS: atom_id res chain seq x y z
N MET A 1 20.06 14.23 -51.33
CA MET A 1 19.51 14.92 -50.14
C MET A 1 18.06 14.55 -49.81
N LYS A 2 17.08 14.63 -50.74
CA LYS A 2 15.65 14.31 -50.45
C LYS A 2 15.38 12.87 -49.95
N LYS A 3 16.15 11.86 -50.39
CA LYS A 3 16.00 10.46 -49.93
C LYS A 3 16.39 10.25 -48.45
N TYR A 4 17.33 11.03 -47.92
CA TYR A 4 17.78 10.91 -46.53
C TYR A 4 16.83 11.62 -45.56
N VAL A 5 16.20 12.73 -45.97
CA VAL A 5 15.22 13.46 -45.14
C VAL A 5 14.02 12.57 -44.77
N PHE A 6 13.55 11.73 -45.69
CA PHE A 6 12.44 10.80 -45.43
C PHE A 6 12.84 9.68 -44.45
N THR A 7 14.08 9.16 -44.55
CA THR A 7 14.60 8.17 -43.60
C THR A 7 14.75 8.75 -42.20
N TYR A 8 15.23 9.99 -42.05
CA TYR A 8 15.29 10.67 -40.76
C TYR A 8 13.89 10.90 -40.18
N LEU A 9 12.91 11.31 -40.99
CA LEU A 9 11.53 11.54 -40.53
C LEU A 9 10.89 10.25 -39.98
N ILE A 10 11.10 9.11 -40.66
CA ILE A 10 10.61 7.81 -40.20
C ILE A 10 11.33 7.36 -38.92
N LEU A 11 12.65 7.55 -38.83
CA LEU A 11 13.42 7.23 -37.60
C LEU A 11 12.89 8.03 -36.39
N PHE A 12 12.61 9.32 -36.57
CA PHE A 12 12.04 10.18 -35.52
C PHE A 12 10.65 9.72 -35.06
N ILE A 13 9.80 9.26 -35.98
CA ILE A 13 8.46 8.74 -35.64
C ILE A 13 8.57 7.44 -34.83
N ILE A 14 9.49 6.53 -35.20
CA ILE A 14 9.67 5.24 -34.52
C ILE A 14 10.23 5.45 -33.09
N ILE A 15 11.24 6.32 -32.93
CA ILE A 15 11.84 6.63 -31.62
C ILE A 15 10.84 7.36 -30.71
N SER A 16 10.02 8.26 -31.27
CA SER A 16 8.98 8.96 -30.50
C SER A 16 7.90 7.98 -30.02
N CYS A 17 7.56 6.98 -30.84
CA CYS A 17 6.56 5.97 -30.48
C CYS A 17 7.03 5.01 -29.38
N SER A 18 8.30 4.60 -29.38
CA SER A 18 8.86 3.73 -28.32
C SER A 18 8.89 4.43 -26.97
N THR A 19 9.38 5.67 -26.91
CA THR A 19 9.42 6.45 -25.66
C THR A 19 8.03 6.73 -25.11
N THR A 20 7.04 6.96 -25.98
CA THR A 20 5.65 7.17 -25.58
C THR A 20 5.02 5.90 -25.00
N LYS A 21 5.33 4.73 -25.57
CA LYS A 21 4.89 3.42 -25.06
C LYS A 21 5.45 3.15 -23.66
N SER A 22 6.77 3.27 -23.48
CA SER A 22 7.43 3.08 -22.18
C SER A 22 6.94 4.05 -21.11
N LYS A 23 6.65 5.31 -21.48
CA LYS A 23 6.07 6.28 -20.55
C LYS A 23 4.68 5.87 -20.06
N LYS A 24 3.87 5.25 -20.91
CA LYS A 24 2.53 4.79 -20.56
C LYS A 24 2.58 3.59 -19.60
N GLU A 25 3.55 2.69 -19.77
CA GLU A 25 3.74 1.50 -18.93
C GLU A 25 4.09 1.85 -17.47
N LEU A 26 4.89 2.91 -17.28
CA LEU A 26 5.25 3.42 -15.95
C LEU A 26 4.11 4.12 -15.20
N LEU A 27 3.04 4.56 -15.88
CA LEU A 27 1.93 5.25 -15.22
C LEU A 27 1.27 4.36 -14.16
N GLY A 28 1.00 4.94 -12.99
CA GLY A 28 0.37 4.25 -11.87
C GLY A 28 1.11 4.44 -10.56
N ASN A 29 0.69 3.64 -9.56
CA ASN A 29 1.27 3.65 -8.22
C ASN A 29 2.18 2.44 -8.05
N TRP A 30 3.35 2.69 -7.49
CA TRP A 30 4.44 1.74 -7.31
C TRP A 30 4.90 1.80 -5.86
N TYR A 31 5.11 0.65 -5.26
CA TYR A 31 5.37 0.51 -3.83
C TYR A 31 6.60 -0.35 -3.61
N TYR A 32 7.47 0.09 -2.71
CA TYR A 32 8.60 -0.65 -2.22
C TYR A 32 8.42 -0.85 -0.72
N SER A 33 8.69 -2.06 -0.26
CA SER A 33 8.67 -2.42 1.15
C SER A 33 10.04 -2.85 1.64
N GLU A 34 10.35 -2.49 2.88
CA GLU A 34 11.51 -2.96 3.60
C GLU A 34 11.04 -3.33 5.02
N ASN A 35 11.50 -4.47 5.53
CA ASN A 35 11.14 -4.98 6.87
C ASN A 35 9.63 -5.07 7.13
N GLY A 36 8.85 -5.52 6.14
CA GLY A 36 7.40 -5.71 6.29
C GLY A 36 6.60 -4.41 6.37
N MET A 37 7.19 -3.27 6.01
CA MET A 37 6.52 -1.98 5.96
C MET A 37 6.72 -1.31 4.60
N ILE A 38 5.77 -0.47 4.19
CA ILE A 38 5.92 0.37 3.00
C ILE A 38 6.99 1.42 3.31
N ASP A 39 8.13 1.33 2.64
CA ASP A 39 9.24 2.25 2.81
C ASP A 39 9.21 3.37 1.75
N SER A 40 8.77 3.08 0.53
CA SER A 40 8.78 4.10 -0.53
C SER A 40 7.61 3.91 -1.49
N GLN A 41 7.03 5.02 -1.97
CA GLN A 41 5.92 5.03 -2.92
C GLN A 41 6.18 6.01 -4.05
N PHE A 42 6.07 5.55 -5.30
CA PHE A 42 6.17 6.38 -6.49
C PHE A 42 4.81 6.39 -7.20
N ARG A 43 4.29 7.57 -7.54
CA ARG A 43 3.08 7.72 -8.36
C ARG A 43 3.43 8.50 -9.62
N PHE A 44 3.47 7.80 -10.74
CA PHE A 44 3.74 8.39 -12.05
C PHE A 44 2.44 8.84 -12.70
N TYR A 45 2.32 10.15 -12.90
CA TYR A 45 1.32 10.79 -13.73
C TYR A 45 1.94 11.19 -15.07
N LYS A 46 1.12 11.61 -16.03
CA LYS A 46 1.60 12.00 -17.37
C LYS A 46 2.66 13.11 -17.34
N ASP A 47 2.52 14.05 -16.42
CA ASP A 47 3.31 15.28 -16.30
C ASP A 47 4.12 15.38 -15.00
N SER A 48 3.83 14.52 -14.02
CA SER A 48 4.39 14.63 -12.68
C SER A 48 4.66 13.28 -12.02
N LEU A 49 5.61 13.27 -11.11
CA LEU A 49 5.98 12.14 -10.27
C LEU A 49 5.76 12.57 -8.82
N VAL A 50 4.96 11.82 -8.07
CA VAL A 50 4.82 11.99 -6.62
C VAL A 50 5.62 10.89 -5.93
N MET A 51 6.51 11.28 -5.02
CA MET A 51 7.29 10.36 -4.19
C MET A 51 6.90 10.54 -2.72
N VAL A 52 6.75 9.43 -2.01
CA VAL A 52 6.51 9.39 -0.56
C VAL A 52 7.51 8.42 0.05
N ASP A 53 8.25 8.84 1.07
CA ASP A 53 9.14 7.96 1.84
C ASP A 53 8.45 7.34 3.06
N GLY A 54 9.16 6.47 3.78
CA GLY A 54 8.62 5.71 4.93
C GLY A 54 8.27 6.59 6.11
N ASN A 55 8.80 7.83 6.14
CA ASN A 55 8.47 8.85 7.13
C ASN A 55 7.26 9.70 6.71
N GLY A 56 6.70 9.44 5.53
CA GLY A 56 5.55 10.17 4.98
C GLY A 56 5.89 11.48 4.29
N TRP A 57 7.18 11.78 4.05
CA TRP A 57 7.56 12.99 3.33
C TRP A 57 7.15 12.88 1.87
N LYS A 58 6.29 13.80 1.45
CA LYS A 58 5.72 13.84 0.10
C LYS A 58 6.43 14.90 -0.74
N ARG A 59 6.88 14.50 -1.93
CA ARG A 59 7.43 15.40 -2.96
C ARG A 59 6.66 15.22 -4.26
N LYS A 60 6.42 16.32 -4.97
CA LYS A 60 5.88 16.30 -6.34
C LYS A 60 6.89 16.95 -7.27
N LEU A 61 7.34 16.22 -8.27
CA LEU A 61 8.35 16.62 -9.23
C LEU A 61 7.81 16.49 -10.65
N MET A 62 8.43 17.17 -11.61
CA MET A 62 8.31 16.79 -13.01
C MET A 62 9.23 15.60 -13.29
N TRP A 63 8.96 14.84 -14.34
CA TRP A 63 9.83 13.74 -14.74
C TRP A 63 9.90 13.57 -16.25
N LYS A 64 11.01 13.01 -16.71
CA LYS A 64 11.28 12.66 -18.10
C LYS A 64 11.87 11.26 -18.18
N LEU A 65 11.75 10.67 -19.37
CA LEU A 65 12.40 9.41 -19.73
C LEU A 65 13.44 9.69 -20.79
N ASP A 66 14.59 9.07 -20.61
CA ASP A 66 15.52 8.72 -21.68
C ASP A 66 15.60 7.19 -21.72
N ALA A 67 16.07 6.61 -22.83
CA ALA A 67 16.08 5.18 -23.16
C ALA A 67 15.94 4.19 -21.99
N ASP A 68 16.84 4.25 -21.00
CA ASP A 68 16.89 3.37 -19.83
C ASP A 68 16.77 4.11 -18.48
N SER A 69 16.45 5.41 -18.49
CA SER A 69 16.62 6.28 -17.34
C SER A 69 15.42 7.20 -17.08
N ILE A 70 14.98 7.25 -15.83
CA ILE A 70 13.99 8.19 -15.31
C ILE A 70 14.72 9.36 -14.68
N TYR A 71 14.45 10.58 -15.16
CA TYR A 71 15.00 11.81 -14.59
C TYR A 71 13.89 12.57 -13.89
N SER A 72 14.06 12.81 -12.59
CA SER A 72 13.22 13.79 -11.89
C SER A 72 13.80 15.19 -12.07
N LEU A 73 12.90 16.19 -12.11
CA LEU A 73 13.26 17.58 -12.30
C LEU A 73 12.66 18.39 -11.16
N TYR A 74 13.53 19.05 -10.39
CA TYR A 74 13.11 20.18 -9.56
C TYR A 74 12.88 21.38 -10.50
N THR A 75 12.10 22.36 -10.04
CA THR A 75 11.63 23.49 -10.86
C THR A 75 12.75 24.22 -11.61
N ASP A 76 13.96 24.21 -11.06
CA ASP A 76 15.14 24.96 -11.52
C ASP A 76 16.43 24.11 -11.59
N LYS A 77 16.41 22.82 -11.20
CA LYS A 77 17.61 21.95 -11.14
C LYS A 77 17.30 20.49 -11.48
N PRO A 78 18.26 19.74 -12.09
CA PRO A 78 18.12 18.29 -12.24
C PRO A 78 17.98 17.64 -10.86
N GLY A 79 16.99 16.75 -10.73
CA GLY A 79 16.80 15.93 -9.54
C GLY A 79 17.47 14.57 -9.65
N PRO A 80 17.16 13.64 -8.73
CA PRO A 80 17.59 12.25 -8.82
C PRO A 80 17.29 11.64 -10.19
N ALA A 81 18.26 10.87 -10.70
CA ALA A 81 18.11 10.03 -11.88
C ALA A 81 18.13 8.56 -11.46
N TYR A 82 17.36 7.74 -12.17
CA TYR A 82 17.24 6.32 -11.89
C TYR A 82 17.41 5.55 -13.19
N LYS A 83 18.31 4.56 -13.22
CA LYS A 83 18.16 3.52 -14.25
C LYS A 83 16.96 2.68 -13.89
N TYR A 84 16.17 2.32 -14.89
CA TYR A 84 14.96 1.53 -14.66
C TYR A 84 14.87 0.32 -15.59
N LYS A 85 14.20 -0.71 -15.08
CA LYS A 85 13.78 -1.86 -15.87
C LYS A 85 12.37 -2.25 -15.43
N LEU A 86 11.51 -2.51 -16.40
CA LEU A 86 10.22 -3.14 -16.18
C LEU A 86 10.31 -4.63 -16.49
N ASP A 87 9.59 -5.44 -15.74
CA ASP A 87 9.31 -6.82 -16.12
C ASP A 87 8.36 -6.88 -17.33
N GLU A 88 8.18 -8.09 -17.87
CA GLU A 88 7.40 -8.31 -19.10
C GLU A 88 5.93 -7.90 -18.93
N ASP A 89 5.38 -8.06 -17.72
CA ASP A 89 3.99 -7.75 -17.39
C ASP A 89 3.78 -6.32 -16.87
N ASN A 90 4.85 -5.52 -16.76
CA ASN A 90 4.87 -4.17 -16.19
C ASN A 90 4.27 -4.10 -14.77
N GLN A 91 4.50 -5.13 -13.96
CA GLN A 91 4.11 -5.21 -12.55
C GLN A 91 5.28 -4.95 -11.59
N ILE A 92 6.52 -5.14 -12.05
CA ILE A 92 7.74 -4.92 -11.27
C ILE A 92 8.58 -3.84 -11.95
N LEU A 93 8.92 -2.80 -11.19
CA LEU A 93 9.81 -1.71 -11.58
C LEU A 93 11.09 -1.81 -10.75
N GLU A 94 12.18 -2.21 -11.38
CA GLU A 94 13.51 -2.21 -10.79
C GLU A 94 14.13 -0.81 -10.98
N LEU A 95 14.58 -0.18 -9.90
CA LEU A 95 15.22 1.13 -9.90
C LEU A 95 16.63 1.06 -9.30
N LEU A 96 17.58 1.70 -9.98
CA LEU A 96 18.94 1.93 -9.50
C LEU A 96 19.22 3.43 -9.45
N ILE A 97 19.57 3.97 -8.29
CA ILE A 97 19.78 5.41 -8.08
C ILE A 97 21.13 5.84 -8.66
N ILE A 98 21.17 6.92 -9.44
CA ILE A 98 22.37 7.58 -9.99
C ILE A 98 22.58 8.94 -9.27
N PRO A 99 23.81 9.41 -8.99
CA PRO A 99 25.14 8.84 -9.28
C PRO A 99 25.73 8.02 -8.13
N TYR A 100 24.93 7.75 -7.09
CA TYR A 100 25.37 6.89 -6.01
C TYR A 100 25.77 5.54 -6.62
N ASP A 101 26.98 5.07 -6.33
CA ASP A 101 27.45 3.72 -6.67
C ASP A 101 26.72 2.71 -5.78
N SER A 102 25.40 2.73 -5.92
CA SER A 102 24.45 1.91 -5.22
C SER A 102 24.39 0.61 -5.99
N THR A 103 24.89 -0.48 -5.41
CA THR A 103 24.62 -1.83 -5.91
C THR A 103 23.20 -2.30 -5.56
N LYS A 104 22.48 -1.55 -4.70
CA LYS A 104 21.11 -1.86 -4.29
C LYS A 104 20.14 -1.51 -5.42
N VAL A 105 19.56 -2.54 -6.03
CA VAL A 105 18.40 -2.43 -6.93
C VAL A 105 17.14 -2.48 -6.08
N LEU A 106 16.32 -1.44 -6.15
CA LEU A 106 15.03 -1.38 -5.48
C LEU A 106 13.95 -1.96 -6.38
N LYS A 107 13.18 -2.91 -5.87
CA LYS A 107 12.08 -3.54 -6.60
C LYS A 107 10.75 -2.96 -6.14
N PHE A 108 10.15 -2.13 -6.98
CA PHE A 108 8.84 -1.57 -6.74
C PHE A 108 7.77 -2.44 -7.40
N ILE A 109 6.67 -2.70 -6.70
CA ILE A 109 5.54 -3.48 -7.20
C ILE A 109 4.39 -2.51 -7.53
N LYS A 110 3.76 -2.72 -8.68
CA LYS A 110 2.61 -1.95 -9.11
C LYS A 110 1.38 -2.38 -8.32
N ALA A 111 0.67 -1.42 -7.73
CA ALA A 111 -0.58 -1.71 -7.04
C ALA A 111 -1.60 -0.59 -7.21
N LYS A 112 -2.89 -0.91 -7.05
CA LYS A 112 -3.95 0.09 -7.16
C LYS A 112 -3.78 1.22 -6.13
N ASN A 113 -3.37 0.88 -4.92
CA ASN A 113 -3.12 1.79 -3.81
C ASN A 113 -2.29 1.06 -2.73
N GLY A 114 -1.81 1.80 -1.73
CA GLY A 114 -0.93 1.25 -0.69
C GLY A 114 -1.58 0.19 0.18
N ASN A 115 -2.91 0.18 0.30
CA ASN A 115 -3.61 -0.83 1.08
C ASN A 115 -3.63 -2.17 0.36
N THR A 116 -3.93 -2.16 -0.94
CA THR A 116 -3.87 -3.36 -1.77
C THR A 116 -2.45 -3.93 -1.75
N PHE A 117 -1.43 -3.07 -1.84
CA PHE A 117 -0.04 -3.50 -1.70
C PHE A 117 0.23 -4.11 -0.30
N PHE A 118 -0.20 -3.44 0.77
CA PHE A 118 0.01 -3.94 2.13
C PHE A 118 -0.68 -5.29 2.38
N PHE A 119 -1.94 -5.45 1.97
CA PHE A 119 -2.65 -6.72 2.15
C PHE A 119 -2.05 -7.83 1.29
N ASN A 120 -1.82 -7.57 0.01
CA ASN A 120 -1.39 -8.63 -0.91
C ASN A 120 0.09 -8.96 -0.78
N GLU A 121 0.98 -7.97 -0.77
CA GLU A 121 2.42 -8.19 -0.85
C GLU A 121 3.09 -8.32 0.53
N ILE A 122 2.61 -7.56 1.52
CA ILE A 122 3.19 -7.61 2.88
C ILE A 122 2.50 -8.69 3.71
N LEU A 123 1.16 -8.73 3.72
CA LEU A 123 0.43 -9.74 4.48
C LEU A 123 0.18 -11.03 3.70
N GLY A 124 0.29 -11.06 2.37
CA GLY A 124 -0.05 -12.28 1.62
C GLY A 124 -1.53 -12.64 1.71
N LEU A 125 -2.43 -11.66 1.82
CA LEU A 125 -3.89 -11.85 1.90
C LEU A 125 -4.61 -11.01 0.86
N ASP A 126 -5.57 -11.61 0.15
CA ASP A 126 -6.52 -10.84 -0.64
C ASP A 126 -7.62 -10.27 0.29
N ILE A 127 -7.64 -8.94 0.40
CA ILE A 127 -8.61 -8.20 1.23
C ILE A 127 -9.13 -6.97 0.47
N ASP A 128 -10.40 -6.99 0.12
CA ASP A 128 -11.19 -5.84 -0.30
C ASP A 128 -12.13 -5.40 0.83
N LEU A 129 -11.71 -4.39 1.60
CA LEU A 129 -12.47 -3.91 2.75
C LEU A 129 -13.91 -3.44 2.38
N PRO A 130 -14.91 -3.71 3.23
CA PRO A 130 -16.27 -3.23 3.04
C PRO A 130 -16.33 -1.70 3.06
N THR A 131 -17.24 -1.14 2.26
CA THR A 131 -17.50 0.32 2.29
C THR A 131 -18.58 0.62 3.31
N TYR A 132 -18.28 1.55 4.22
CA TYR A 132 -19.28 2.01 5.19
C TYR A 132 -20.30 2.94 4.50
N LYS A 133 -21.58 2.57 4.52
CA LYS A 133 -22.63 3.23 3.71
C LYS A 133 -23.40 4.35 4.41
N THR A 134 -23.34 4.48 5.73
CA THR A 134 -24.19 5.44 6.46
C THR A 134 -23.52 6.81 6.61
N GLN A 135 -24.34 7.88 6.54
CA GLN A 135 -23.96 9.20 7.01
C GLN A 135 -23.69 9.08 8.50
N LEU A 136 -22.42 9.16 8.88
CA LEU A 136 -21.98 8.87 10.23
C LEU A 136 -22.52 9.88 11.24
N ASN A 137 -23.07 9.38 12.34
CA ASN A 137 -23.00 10.12 13.60
C ASN A 137 -21.53 10.19 14.00
N ARG A 138 -21.00 11.41 14.10
CA ARG A 138 -19.57 11.71 14.32
C ARG A 138 -19.00 11.05 15.59
N SER A 139 -19.86 10.62 16.51
CA SER A 139 -19.55 9.94 17.78
C SER A 139 -19.11 8.48 17.64
N GLU A 140 -19.40 7.80 16.53
CA GLU A 140 -19.11 6.37 16.36
C GLU A 140 -17.87 6.09 15.50
N ILE A 141 -17.27 7.14 14.91
CA ILE A 141 -16.04 7.01 14.11
C ILE A 141 -14.84 7.22 15.01
N LEU A 142 -14.05 6.16 15.22
CA LEU A 142 -12.64 6.36 15.54
C LEU A 142 -11.90 6.56 14.22
N LYS A 143 -11.38 7.77 14.00
CA LYS A 143 -10.41 7.98 12.91
C LYS A 143 -9.21 7.10 13.23
N MET A 144 -8.86 6.18 12.32
CA MET A 144 -7.61 5.45 12.45
C MET A 144 -6.45 6.44 12.40
N LYS A 145 -5.70 6.50 13.49
CA LYS A 145 -4.33 6.98 13.46
C LYS A 145 -3.48 5.71 13.60
N ILE A 146 -2.85 5.31 12.50
CA ILE A 146 -1.84 4.25 12.47
C ILE A 146 -0.76 4.65 13.50
N GLY A 147 -0.37 3.74 14.38
CA GLY A 147 0.55 4.02 15.50
C GLY A 147 -0.10 4.40 16.84
N HIS A 148 -1.42 4.29 16.97
CA HIS A 148 -2.02 4.29 18.31
C HIS A 148 -1.77 2.95 19.01
N ASN A 149 -0.80 3.00 19.92
CA ASN A 149 -0.65 2.10 21.06
C ASN A 149 -2.00 1.59 21.61
N GLY A 150 -2.13 0.27 21.80
CA GLY A 150 -3.34 -0.39 22.31
C GLY A 150 -4.25 -1.02 21.24
N ILE A 151 -3.83 -1.07 19.97
CA ILE A 151 -4.53 -1.80 18.91
C ILE A 151 -3.86 -3.15 18.65
N TYR A 152 -4.66 -4.22 18.68
CA TYR A 152 -4.26 -5.56 18.25
C TYR A 152 -5.00 -5.92 16.96
N ASN A 153 -4.28 -6.17 15.86
CA ASN A 153 -4.92 -6.41 14.56
C ASN A 153 -5.25 -7.90 14.36
N ILE A 154 -6.45 -8.15 13.82
CA ILE A 154 -6.87 -9.44 13.30
C ILE A 154 -7.20 -9.25 11.82
N TYR A 155 -6.55 -10.03 10.97
CA TYR A 155 -6.74 -10.01 9.53
C TYR A 155 -7.57 -11.21 9.09
N VAL A 156 -8.56 -10.97 8.25
CA VAL A 156 -9.42 -12.00 7.68
C VAL A 156 -9.52 -11.77 6.18
N GLY A 157 -8.99 -12.70 5.40
CA GLY A 157 -8.92 -12.59 3.95
C GLY A 157 -8.81 -13.96 3.29
N TYR A 158 -8.39 -13.97 2.04
CA TYR A 158 -8.25 -15.21 1.27
C TYR A 158 -6.84 -15.43 0.78
N VAL A 159 -6.43 -16.70 0.73
CA VAL A 159 -5.25 -17.20 0.02
C VAL A 159 -5.71 -18.37 -0.83
N ASP A 160 -5.56 -18.28 -2.15
CA ASP A 160 -6.00 -19.32 -3.10
C ASP A 160 -7.46 -19.78 -2.86
N ASN A 161 -8.36 -18.81 -2.67
CA ASN A 161 -9.79 -18.99 -2.33
C ASN A 161 -10.07 -19.65 -0.97
N ASN A 162 -9.06 -19.94 -0.14
CA ASN A 162 -9.25 -20.42 1.22
C ASN A 162 -9.29 -19.24 2.19
N LEU A 163 -10.26 -19.25 3.09
CA LEU A 163 -10.35 -18.26 4.17
C LEU A 163 -9.16 -18.43 5.11
N VAL A 164 -8.43 -17.35 5.34
CA VAL A 164 -7.30 -17.28 6.28
C VAL A 164 -7.60 -16.21 7.31
N VAL A 165 -7.38 -16.55 8.58
CA VAL A 165 -7.51 -15.64 9.72
C VAL A 165 -6.17 -15.60 10.41
N LYS A 166 -5.59 -14.42 10.64
CA LYS A 166 -4.26 -14.31 11.23
C LYS A 166 -4.06 -13.02 12.02
N THR A 167 -2.98 -12.94 12.78
CA THR A 167 -2.61 -11.77 13.59
C THR A 167 -1.38 -11.08 12.99
N ASP A 168 -0.87 -10.02 13.65
CA ASP A 168 0.43 -9.45 13.32
C ASP A 168 1.60 -10.43 13.61
N SER A 169 1.39 -11.41 14.50
CA SER A 169 2.43 -12.30 15.03
C SER A 169 2.32 -13.75 14.55
N SER A 170 1.11 -14.21 14.23
CA SER A 170 0.82 -15.62 13.97
C SER A 170 -0.01 -15.83 12.70
N PRO A 171 0.14 -16.99 12.01
CA PRO A 171 -0.59 -17.30 10.79
C PRO A 171 -2.05 -17.75 11.02
N ASP A 172 -2.45 -17.98 12.26
CA ASP A 172 -3.77 -18.44 12.69
C ASP A 172 -4.19 -17.79 14.03
N LEU A 173 -5.28 -18.29 14.64
CA LEU A 173 -5.79 -17.83 15.94
C LEU A 173 -5.60 -18.84 17.08
N GLU A 174 -4.86 -19.94 16.87
CA GLU A 174 -4.74 -21.02 17.88
C GLU A 174 -4.17 -20.50 19.20
N ASN A 175 -3.20 -19.58 19.13
CA ASN A 175 -2.51 -19.00 20.28
C ASN A 175 -2.97 -17.57 20.62
N LEU A 176 -4.13 -17.14 20.11
CA LEU A 176 -4.58 -15.75 20.23
C LEU A 176 -4.62 -15.28 21.69
N LYS A 177 -5.03 -16.13 22.63
CA LYS A 177 -5.10 -15.77 24.05
C LYS A 177 -3.72 -15.43 24.62
N SER A 178 -2.74 -16.30 24.43
CA SER A 178 -1.37 -16.06 24.90
C SER A 178 -0.73 -14.86 24.22
N GLU A 179 -0.97 -14.67 22.91
CA GLU A 179 -0.46 -13.51 22.17
C GLU A 179 -1.05 -12.20 22.70
N VAL A 180 -2.33 -12.19 23.04
CA VAL A 180 -3.00 -11.01 23.61
C VAL A 180 -2.48 -10.72 25.02
N ASP A 181 -2.27 -11.75 25.84
CA ASP A 181 -1.74 -11.57 27.18
C ASP A 181 -0.30 -11.00 27.12
N GLU A 182 0.57 -11.55 26.27
CA GLU A 182 1.92 -11.02 26.03
C GLU A 182 1.90 -9.60 25.46
N TYR A 183 1.01 -9.32 24.51
CA TYR A 183 0.82 -7.99 23.95
C TYR A 183 0.45 -6.98 25.05
N ILE A 184 -0.48 -7.32 25.93
CA ILE A 184 -0.90 -6.45 27.02
C ILE A 184 0.22 -6.26 28.04
N GLU A 185 0.96 -7.30 28.41
CA GLU A 185 2.08 -7.21 29.35
C GLU A 185 3.14 -6.23 28.87
N ASN A 186 3.41 -6.22 27.57
CA ASN A 186 4.39 -5.33 26.92
C ASN A 186 3.88 -3.91 26.65
N LEU A 187 2.58 -3.64 26.83
CA LEU A 187 2.03 -2.29 26.72
C LEU A 187 2.33 -1.46 27.97
N ARG A 188 2.49 -0.14 27.79
CA ARG A 188 2.52 0.81 28.92
C ARG A 188 1.20 0.75 29.68
N ASP A 189 1.26 0.83 31.00
CA ASP A 189 0.10 0.62 31.88
C ASP A 189 -1.10 1.52 31.56
N GLU A 190 -0.87 2.77 31.18
CA GLU A 190 -1.90 3.74 30.79
C GLU A 190 -2.66 3.33 29.51
N LEU A 191 -2.09 2.43 28.70
CA LEU A 191 -2.68 1.96 27.45
C LEU A 191 -3.47 0.66 27.64
N LYS A 192 -3.14 -0.15 28.66
CA LYS A 192 -3.75 -1.48 28.88
C LYS A 192 -5.28 -1.42 28.91
N ARG A 193 -5.85 -0.37 29.53
CA ARG A 193 -7.31 -0.14 29.64
C ARG A 193 -7.98 0.32 28.34
N HIS A 194 -7.19 0.79 27.39
CA HIS A 194 -7.66 1.31 26.09
C HIS A 194 -7.45 0.29 24.97
N THR A 195 -7.10 -0.95 25.33
CA THR A 195 -6.85 -2.01 24.37
C THR A 195 -8.10 -2.39 23.60
N LYS A 196 -7.94 -2.61 22.30
CA LYS A 196 -9.01 -2.99 21.40
C LYS A 196 -8.49 -3.83 20.25
N PHE A 197 -9.33 -4.73 19.78
CA PHE A 197 -9.12 -5.41 18.53
C PHE A 197 -9.50 -4.52 17.36
N ASN A 198 -8.71 -4.64 16.30
CA ASN A 198 -9.02 -4.12 14.98
C ASN A 198 -9.20 -5.28 14.02
N LEU A 199 -10.46 -5.60 13.71
CA LEU A 199 -10.86 -6.61 12.76
C LEU A 199 -10.83 -6.04 11.34
N ILE A 200 -9.85 -6.46 10.56
CA ILE A 200 -9.65 -6.10 9.16
C ILE A 200 -10.09 -7.30 8.33
N ALA A 201 -11.32 -7.25 7.84
CA ALA A 201 -11.94 -8.38 7.16
C ALA A 201 -12.39 -8.01 5.74
N ASP A 202 -12.10 -8.89 4.78
CA ASP A 202 -12.65 -8.82 3.44
C ASP A 202 -14.19 -8.65 3.45
N LYS A 203 -14.70 -7.91 2.46
CA LYS A 203 -16.14 -7.60 2.34
C LYS A 203 -17.01 -8.83 2.05
N SER A 204 -16.45 -9.88 1.47
CA SER A 204 -17.20 -11.08 1.05
C SER A 204 -17.40 -12.09 2.17
N ILE A 205 -16.63 -11.99 3.25
CA ILE A 205 -16.76 -12.86 4.43
C ILE A 205 -18.16 -12.70 5.02
N SER A 206 -18.82 -13.84 5.22
CA SER A 206 -20.19 -13.88 5.70
C SER A 206 -20.28 -13.39 7.14
N LYS A 207 -21.47 -12.93 7.53
CA LYS A 207 -21.73 -12.55 8.93
C LYS A 207 -21.46 -13.70 9.90
N TYR A 208 -21.80 -14.92 9.53
CA TYR A 208 -21.59 -16.11 10.36
C TYR A 208 -20.09 -16.35 10.65
N GLU A 209 -19.24 -16.26 9.62
CA GLU A 209 -17.79 -16.40 9.77
C GLU A 209 -17.21 -15.28 10.65
N ILE A 210 -17.64 -14.03 10.42
CA ILE A 210 -17.24 -12.90 11.26
C ILE A 210 -17.67 -13.12 12.72
N ASP A 211 -18.89 -13.56 12.98
CA ASP A 211 -19.39 -13.80 14.33
C ASP A 211 -18.64 -14.96 15.01
N SER A 212 -18.26 -15.99 14.26
CA SER A 212 -17.40 -17.09 14.74
C SER A 212 -16.03 -16.58 15.20
N ILE A 213 -15.37 -15.76 14.37
CA ILE A 213 -14.08 -15.14 14.70
C ILE A 213 -14.20 -14.23 15.93
N LYS A 214 -15.26 -13.42 15.99
CA LYS A 214 -15.54 -12.54 17.15
C LYS A 214 -15.71 -13.33 18.45
N ASN A 215 -16.27 -14.54 18.40
CA ASN A 215 -16.43 -15.35 19.61
C ASN A 215 -15.08 -15.81 20.16
N ILE A 216 -14.15 -16.24 19.30
CA ILE A 216 -12.77 -16.57 19.69
C ILE A 216 -12.10 -15.34 20.33
N MET A 217 -12.22 -14.17 19.71
CA MET A 217 -11.65 -12.92 20.24
C MET A 217 -12.18 -12.56 21.64
N LYS A 218 -13.46 -12.83 21.92
CA LYS A 218 -14.10 -12.51 23.22
C LYS A 218 -13.58 -13.35 24.39
N GLU A 219 -12.94 -14.49 24.11
CA GLU A 219 -12.32 -15.36 25.11
C GLU A 219 -11.01 -14.76 25.68
N THR A 220 -10.48 -13.73 25.05
CA THR A 220 -9.27 -13.01 25.49
C THR A 220 -9.59 -11.89 26.50
N SER A 221 -8.56 -11.23 27.03
CA SER A 221 -8.69 -10.09 27.94
C SER A 221 -9.14 -8.79 27.25
N ILE A 222 -8.92 -8.63 25.94
CA ILE A 222 -9.41 -7.49 25.16
C ILE A 222 -10.89 -7.65 24.83
N LYS A 223 -11.74 -6.70 25.26
CA LYS A 223 -13.20 -6.78 25.10
C LYS A 223 -13.77 -5.92 23.97
N GLN A 224 -13.02 -4.93 23.51
CA GLN A 224 -13.49 -4.01 22.48
C GLN A 224 -13.09 -4.53 21.10
N ILE A 225 -14.07 -4.74 20.23
CA ILE A 225 -13.85 -5.14 18.84
C ILE A 225 -14.32 -4.01 17.94
N TYR A 226 -13.43 -3.57 17.05
CA TYR A 226 -13.76 -2.62 16.01
C TYR A 226 -13.48 -3.23 14.66
N ARG A 227 -14.39 -3.08 13.70
CA ARG A 227 -14.14 -3.50 12.31
C ARG A 227 -13.71 -2.31 11.47
N THR A 228 -12.73 -2.55 10.60
CA THR A 228 -12.22 -1.57 9.64
C THR A 228 -13.06 -1.55 8.38
N TYR A 229 -13.40 -0.34 7.93
CA TYR A 229 -14.15 -0.09 6.70
C TYR A 229 -13.46 0.97 5.85
N LYS A 230 -13.71 0.93 4.54
CA LYS A 230 -13.42 2.05 3.63
C LYS A 230 -14.38 3.19 3.91
N LYS A 231 -13.85 4.39 4.10
CA LYS A 231 -14.65 5.61 4.08
C LYS A 231 -14.93 5.98 2.62
N ARG A 232 -16.21 6.18 2.27
CA ARG A 232 -16.57 6.80 1.00
C ARG A 232 -16.23 8.29 1.07
N HIS A 233 -15.18 8.73 0.38
CA HIS A 233 -14.88 10.15 0.16
C HIS A 233 -14.82 10.45 -1.34
N ILE A 234 -15.36 11.61 -1.72
CA ILE A 234 -15.62 12.01 -3.11
C ILE A 234 -14.38 12.71 -3.74
N TYR A 235 -13.35 13.08 -2.96
CA TYR A 235 -12.30 13.99 -3.44
C TYR A 235 -10.86 13.72 -3.00
N ASP A 236 -10.51 12.54 -2.46
CA ASP A 236 -9.09 12.29 -2.12
C ASP A 236 -8.60 10.91 -2.51
N VAL A 237 -7.37 10.87 -3.02
CA VAL A 237 -6.71 9.71 -3.66
C VAL A 237 -6.17 8.72 -2.62
N ASP A 238 -6.21 9.11 -1.34
CA ASP A 238 -5.75 8.30 -0.23
C ASP A 238 -6.97 7.73 0.53
N THR A 239 -7.07 6.39 0.58
CA THR A 239 -8.22 5.71 1.19
C THR A 239 -8.18 5.95 2.70
N VAL A 240 -9.15 6.71 3.23
CA VAL A 240 -9.30 6.89 4.68
C VAL A 240 -10.04 5.67 5.25
N TRP A 241 -9.43 5.01 6.23
CA TRP A 241 -10.06 3.92 6.97
C TRP A 241 -10.80 4.44 8.20
N VAL A 242 -11.91 3.79 8.54
CA VAL A 242 -12.68 4.06 9.75
C VAL A 242 -12.89 2.77 10.53
N GLN A 243 -12.84 2.88 11.86
CA GLN A 243 -13.17 1.82 12.78
C GLN A 243 -14.58 2.04 13.32
N VAL A 244 -15.41 1.00 13.24
CA VAL A 244 -16.78 0.99 13.79
C VAL A 244 -16.87 -0.12 14.83
N LYS A 245 -17.46 0.20 15.98
CA LYS A 245 -17.60 -0.75 17.09
C LYS A 245 -18.59 -1.86 16.69
N GLU A 246 -18.21 -3.09 16.97
CA GLU A 246 -18.92 -4.33 16.62
C GLU A 246 -19.57 -5.03 17.81
#